data_AF-A0A8X6XTA7-F1
#
_entry.id   AF-A0A8X6XTA7-F1
#
_cell.length_a   1.000
_cell.length_b   1.000
_cell.length_c   1.000
_cell.angle_alpha   90.00
_cell.angle_beta   90.00
_cell.angle_gamma   90.00
#
_symmetry.space_group_name_H-M   'P 1'
#
loop_
_entity.id
_entity.type
_entity.pdbx_description
1 polymer ?
#
loop_
_entity_poly.entity_id
_entity_poly.type
_entity_poly.pdbx_seq_one_letter_code
_entity_poly.pdbx_strand_id
1 'polypeptide(L)'
;MEDLFVAFVAAMRCMRSMNQHLSLLACLAVIFTMTGSFAGGYKMAFHPNNTEAYFLSLIFSVIFYLTAQLMIMLSASVTNELANKVKCVVRCLPYQDAIQDPKRKFKLKKYLNQDNSLTLWKVYVMDWSLIITSIGTLLTYGILIGTLGKGI
;
A
#
# COMPACT_ATOMS: atom_id res chain seq x y z
N MET A 1 8.27 29.65 10.84
CA MET A 1 7.29 29.31 9.78
C MET A 1 7.97 28.94 8.47
N GLU A 2 9.05 29.64 8.13
CA GLU A 2 9.99 29.28 7.05
C GLU A 2 10.42 27.80 7.09
N ASP A 3 10.81 27.31 8.27
CA ASP A 3 11.28 25.93 8.47
C ASP A 3 10.20 24.88 8.20
N LEU A 4 8.95 25.17 8.57
CA LEU A 4 7.79 24.30 8.31
C LEU A 4 7.54 24.14 6.80
N PHE A 5 7.66 25.25 6.05
CA PHE A 5 7.50 25.24 4.60
C PHE A 5 8.62 24.44 3.91
N VAL A 6 9.87 24.65 4.33
CA VAL A 6 11.03 23.92 3.79
C VAL A 6 10.91 22.42 4.07
N ALA A 7 10.53 22.05 5.30
CA ALA A 7 10.30 20.66 5.70
C ALA A 7 9.18 20.00 4.87
N PHE A 8 8.06 20.70 4.65
CA PHE A 8 6.96 20.20 3.83
C PHE A 8 7.36 19.97 2.37
N VAL A 9 8.09 20.91 1.76
CA VAL A 9 8.57 20.77 0.37
C VAL A 9 9.57 19.62 0.25
N ALA A 10 10.45 19.44 1.24
CA ALA A 10 11.39 18.31 1.29
C ALA A 10 10.65 16.97 1.39
N ALA A 11 9.68 16.86 2.32
CA ALA A 11 8.85 15.65 2.48
C ALA A 11 8.09 15.30 1.18
N MET A 12 7.46 16.28 0.54
CA MET A 12 6.75 16.10 -0.73
C MET A 12 7.69 15.65 -1.87
N ARG A 13 8.94 16.12 -1.88
CA ARG A 13 9.95 15.72 -2.85
C ARG A 13 10.43 14.28 -2.61
N CYS A 14 10.67 13.91 -1.36
CA CYS A 14 11.00 12.53 -0.97
C CYS A 14 9.89 11.56 -1.35
N MET A 15 8.64 11.87 -1.01
CA MET A 15 7.49 11.04 -1.37
C MET A 15 7.36 10.84 -2.89
N ARG A 16 7.57 11.90 -3.69
CA ARG A 16 7.54 11.77 -5.15
C ARG A 16 8.65 10.85 -5.66
N SER A 17 9.87 11.00 -5.14
CA SER A 17 11.00 10.15 -5.51
C SER A 17 10.73 8.68 -5.15
N MET A 18 10.25 8.45 -3.92
CA MET A 18 9.84 7.12 -3.45
C MET A 18 8.77 6.51 -4.36
N ASN A 19 7.72 7.25 -4.71
CA ASN A 19 6.68 6.75 -5.61
C ASN A 19 7.24 6.38 -7.00
N GLN A 20 8.13 7.19 -7.58
CA GLN A 20 8.71 6.91 -8.89
C GLN A 20 9.53 5.61 -8.94
N HIS A 21 10.28 5.31 -7.88
CA HIS A 21 11.14 4.11 -7.83
C HIS A 21 10.43 2.89 -7.26
N LEU A 22 9.57 3.08 -6.26
CA LEU A 22 8.98 1.99 -5.49
C LEU A 22 7.61 1.56 -6.00
N SER A 23 6.91 2.32 -6.85
CA SER A 23 5.55 1.92 -7.24
C SER A 23 5.52 0.63 -8.06
N LEU A 24 6.50 0.42 -8.96
CA LEU A 24 6.63 -0.84 -9.71
C LEU A 24 7.01 -1.98 -8.77
N LEU A 25 7.98 -1.73 -7.90
CA LEU A 25 8.49 -2.73 -6.96
C LEU A 25 7.38 -3.20 -6.02
N ALA A 26 6.59 -2.26 -5.48
CA ALA A 26 5.43 -2.56 -4.66
C ALA A 26 4.37 -3.34 -5.45
N CYS A 27 4.14 -3.00 -6.73
CA CYS A 27 3.17 -3.70 -7.57
C CYS A 27 3.58 -5.16 -7.79
N LEU A 28 4.83 -5.37 -8.20
CA LEU A 28 5.40 -6.71 -8.37
C LEU A 28 5.39 -7.48 -7.06
N ALA A 29 5.78 -6.85 -5.95
CA ALA A 29 5.78 -7.49 -4.63
C ALA A 29 4.38 -7.99 -4.25
N VAL A 30 3.32 -7.18 -4.47
CA VAL A 30 1.94 -7.59 -4.21
C VAL A 30 1.53 -8.76 -5.11
N ILE A 31 1.87 -8.74 -6.40
CA ILE A 31 1.55 -9.85 -7.32
C ILE A 31 2.26 -11.14 -6.87
N PHE A 32 3.55 -11.05 -6.49
CA PHE A 32 4.31 -12.18 -5.99
C PHE A 32 3.74 -12.73 -4.68
N THR A 33 3.38 -11.87 -3.72
CA THR A 33 2.81 -12.32 -2.43
C THR A 33 1.42 -12.92 -2.60
N MET A 34 0.57 -12.37 -3.48
CA MET A 34 -0.75 -12.94 -3.77
C MET A 34 -0.61 -14.30 -4.45
N THR A 35 0.27 -14.41 -5.45
CA THR A 35 0.52 -15.67 -6.17
C THR A 35 1.09 -16.74 -5.23
N GLY A 36 2.07 -16.38 -4.38
CA GLY A 36 2.68 -17.28 -3.42
C GLY A 36 1.70 -17.77 -2.34
N SER A 37 0.87 -16.87 -1.81
CA SER A 37 -0.17 -17.22 -0.82
C SER A 37 -1.22 -18.15 -1.41
N PHE A 38 -1.66 -17.89 -2.64
CA PHE A 38 -2.64 -18.73 -3.33
C PHE A 38 -2.08 -20.11 -3.66
N ALA A 39 -0.86 -20.18 -4.20
CA ALA A 39 -0.20 -21.44 -4.51
C ALA A 39 0.07 -22.27 -3.24
N GLY A 40 0.46 -21.62 -2.14
CA GLY A 40 0.62 -22.25 -0.83
C GLY A 40 -0.69 -22.84 -0.30
N GLY A 41 -1.76 -22.04 -0.31
CA GLY A 41 -3.09 -22.48 0.12
C GLY A 41 -3.66 -23.62 -0.72
N TYR A 42 -3.46 -23.57 -2.05
CA TYR A 42 -3.86 -24.65 -2.96
C TYR A 42 -3.13 -25.96 -2.65
N LYS A 43 -1.80 -25.91 -2.46
CA LYS A 43 -1.00 -27.10 -2.10
C LYS A 43 -1.41 -27.70 -0.76
N MET A 44 -1.83 -26.88 0.20
CA MET A 44 -2.35 -27.36 1.48
C MET A 44 -3.71 -28.05 1.35
N ALA A 45 -4.61 -27.53 0.51
CA ALA A 45 -5.95 -28.06 0.36
C ALA A 45 -6.01 -29.38 -0.43
N PHE A 46 -5.18 -29.50 -1.47
CA PHE A 46 -5.30 -30.59 -2.46
C PHE A 46 -4.15 -31.59 -2.47
N HIS A 47 -3.15 -31.44 -1.60
CA HIS A 47 -2.02 -32.36 -1.55
C HIS A 47 -1.98 -33.08 -0.18
N PRO A 48 -2.82 -34.11 0.01
CA PRO A 48 -3.04 -34.73 1.32
C PRO A 48 -1.88 -35.62 1.80
N ASN A 49 -0.88 -35.92 0.95
CA ASN A 49 0.20 -36.87 1.27
C ASN A 49 1.53 -36.19 1.66
N ASN A 50 1.45 -34.99 2.22
CA ASN A 50 2.62 -34.21 2.60
C ASN A 50 3.13 -34.60 3.99
N THR A 51 4.44 -34.71 4.16
CA THR A 51 5.08 -34.83 5.49
C THR A 51 4.67 -33.64 6.36
N GLU A 52 4.47 -33.85 7.67
CA GLU A 52 4.10 -32.79 8.62
C GLU A 52 5.03 -31.57 8.54
N ALA A 53 6.34 -31.80 8.34
CA ALA A 53 7.33 -30.75 8.16
C ALA A 53 7.07 -29.88 6.90
N TYR A 54 6.62 -30.49 5.80
CA TYR A 54 6.26 -29.77 4.58
C TYR A 54 4.98 -28.95 4.75
N PHE A 55 3.99 -29.52 5.45
CA PHE A 55 2.76 -28.80 5.77
C PHE A 55 3.02 -27.57 6.66
N LEU A 56 3.85 -27.72 7.70
CA LEU A 56 4.30 -26.61 8.54
C LEU A 56 5.06 -25.56 7.72
N SER A 57 5.96 -25.98 6.83
CA SER A 57 6.68 -25.07 5.92
C SER A 57 5.72 -24.25 5.05
N LEU A 58 4.65 -24.87 4.54
CA LEU A 58 3.60 -24.17 3.78
C LEU A 58 2.85 -23.15 4.66
N ILE A 59 2.49 -23.49 5.90
CA ILE A 59 1.87 -22.54 6.85
C ILE A 59 2.76 -21.31 7.02
N PHE A 60 4.04 -21.52 7.35
CA PHE A 60 4.99 -20.43 7.56
C PHE A 60 5.17 -19.57 6.30
N SER A 61 5.22 -20.20 5.13
CA SER A 61 5.34 -19.48 3.86
C SER A 61 4.11 -18.60 3.59
N VAL A 62 2.89 -19.10 3.81
CA VAL A 62 1.66 -18.33 3.61
C VAL A 62 1.58 -17.17 4.60
N ILE A 63 1.88 -17.41 5.88
CA ILE A 63 1.93 -16.35 6.91
C ILE A 63 2.96 -15.28 6.53
N PHE A 64 4.14 -15.68 6.06
CA PHE A 64 5.18 -14.75 5.64
C PHE A 64 4.72 -13.87 4.47
N TYR A 65 4.14 -14.45 3.42
CA TYR A 65 3.63 -13.69 2.27
C TYR A 65 2.51 -12.73 2.66
N LEU A 66 1.57 -13.16 3.51
CA LEU A 66 0.50 -12.29 4.02
C LEU A 66 1.05 -11.13 4.87
N THR A 67 2.01 -11.42 5.75
CA THR A 67 2.62 -10.39 6.61
C THR A 67 3.41 -9.38 5.77
N ALA A 68 4.19 -9.85 4.80
CA ALA A 68 4.93 -8.98 3.88
C ALA A 68 3.99 -8.08 3.07
N GLN A 69 2.88 -8.64 2.57
CA GLN A 69 1.88 -7.89 1.83
C GLN A 69 1.21 -6.81 2.69
N LEU A 70 0.83 -7.16 3.93
CA LEU A 70 0.25 -6.22 4.89
C LEU A 70 1.23 -5.08 5.22
N MET A 71 2.50 -5.39 5.46
CA MET A 71 3.53 -4.38 5.76
C MET A 71 3.67 -3.34 4.63
N ILE A 72 3.68 -3.79 3.37
CA ILE A 72 3.77 -2.92 2.20
C ILE A 72 2.52 -2.04 2.11
N MET A 73 1.32 -2.63 2.20
CA MET A 73 0.06 -1.91 2.07
C MET A 73 -0.19 -0.94 3.22
N LEU A 74 0.06 -1.35 4.48
CA LEU A 74 -0.09 -0.50 5.67
C LEU A 74 0.87 0.68 5.64
N SER A 75 2.15 0.47 5.35
CA SER A 75 3.15 1.54 5.36
C SER A 75 2.79 2.64 4.36
N ALA A 76 2.37 2.24 3.16
CA ALA A 76 1.96 3.18 2.13
C ALA A 76 0.62 3.87 2.44
N SER A 77 -0.36 3.14 2.99
CA SER A 77 -1.65 3.72 3.40
C SER A 77 -1.48 4.75 4.52
N VAL A 78 -0.67 4.46 5.54
CA VAL A 78 -0.38 5.39 6.64
C VAL A 78 0.36 6.63 6.12
N THR A 79 1.33 6.43 5.20
CA THR A 79 2.05 7.55 4.59
C THR A 79 1.11 8.43 3.75
N ASN A 80 0.17 7.82 3.02
CA ASN A 80 -0.85 8.53 2.24
C ASN A 80 -1.79 9.33 3.14
N GLU A 81 -2.29 8.73 4.21
CA GLU A 81 -3.20 9.39 5.15
C GLU A 81 -2.50 10.58 5.84
N LEU A 82 -1.27 10.37 6.33
CA LEU A 82 -0.47 11.41 6.96
C LEU A 82 -0.18 12.56 5.99
N ALA A 83 0.22 12.25 4.76
CA ALA A 83 0.44 13.26 3.73
C ALA A 83 -0.82 14.07 3.42
N ASN A 84 -1.99 13.43 3.40
CA ASN A 84 -3.26 14.11 3.19
C ASN A 84 -3.63 15.03 4.38
N LYS A 85 -3.46 14.55 5.62
CA LYS A 85 -3.66 15.38 6.83
C LYS A 85 -2.74 16.60 6.84
N VAL A 86 -1.47 16.42 6.52
CA VAL A 86 -0.49 17.52 6.44
C VAL A 86 -0.87 18.50 5.32
N LYS A 87 -1.27 18.02 4.13
CA LYS A 87 -1.77 18.89 3.06
C LYS A 87 -2.99 19.70 3.49
N CYS A 88 -3.90 19.12 4.26
CA CYS A 88 -5.09 19.80 4.77
C CYS A 88 -4.70 20.93 5.75
N VAL A 89 -3.84 20.63 6.74
CA VAL A 89 -3.33 21.63 7.69
C VAL A 89 -2.58 22.76 6.97
N VAL A 90 -1.72 22.42 6.01
CA VAL A 90 -0.97 23.38 5.18
C VAL A 90 -1.85 24.15 4.19
N ARG A 91 -3.07 23.67 3.86
CA ARG A 91 -4.09 24.44 3.12
C ARG A 91 -4.85 25.42 4.01
N CYS A 92 -4.94 25.17 5.31
CA CYS A 92 -5.61 26.05 6.28
C CYS A 92 -4.67 27.15 6.81
N LEU A 93 -3.36 26.87 6.95
CA LEU A 93 -2.33 27.86 7.29
C LEU A 93 -2.18 29.11 6.37
N PRO A 94 -2.29 29.02 5.03
CA PRO A 94 -2.03 30.15 4.13
C PRO A 94 -3.12 31.22 4.18
N TYR A 95 -4.19 31.03 4.96
CA TYR A 95 -5.15 32.10 5.23
C TYR A 95 -4.60 33.11 6.25
N GLN A 96 -3.68 32.71 7.14
CA GLN A 96 -3.07 33.60 8.13
C GLN A 96 -1.82 34.34 7.60
N ASP A 97 -1.04 33.73 6.71
CA ASP A 97 0.22 34.32 6.19
C ASP A 97 0.15 34.93 4.79
N ALA A 98 -1.06 35.19 4.31
CA ALA A 98 -1.32 35.75 2.98
C ALA A 98 -0.65 37.11 2.70
N ILE A 99 0.02 37.70 3.69
CA ILE A 99 0.60 39.05 3.63
C ILE A 99 2.06 39.05 3.14
N GLN A 100 2.83 37.95 3.23
CA GLN A 100 4.30 38.06 3.12
C GLN A 100 4.96 37.73 1.76
N ASP A 101 4.46 36.78 0.94
CA ASP A 101 5.10 36.51 -0.38
C ASP A 101 4.21 35.76 -1.41
N PRO A 102 3.81 36.40 -2.53
CA PRO A 102 3.00 35.78 -3.57
C PRO A 102 3.72 34.65 -4.34
N LYS A 103 5.05 34.64 -4.42
CA LYS A 103 5.81 33.57 -5.10
C LYS A 103 5.78 32.27 -4.29
N ARG A 104 5.85 32.36 -2.96
CA ARG A 104 5.68 31.20 -2.05
C ARG A 104 4.30 30.59 -2.18
N LYS A 105 3.25 31.41 -2.24
CA LYS A 105 1.86 30.97 -2.44
C LYS A 105 1.70 30.17 -3.74
N PHE A 106 2.32 30.63 -4.83
CA PHE A 106 2.23 29.93 -6.13
C PHE A 106 2.94 28.57 -6.11
N LYS A 107 4.14 28.49 -5.52
CA LYS A 107 4.84 27.21 -5.34
C LYS A 107 4.05 26.27 -4.42
N LEU A 108 3.56 26.75 -3.29
CA LEU A 108 2.75 25.96 -2.35
C LEU A 108 1.48 25.41 -3.02
N LYS A 109 0.74 26.28 -3.72
CA LYS A 109 -0.47 25.89 -4.46
C LYS A 109 -0.16 24.83 -5.51
N LYS A 110 0.98 24.91 -6.21
CA LYS A 110 1.43 23.90 -7.16
C LYS A 110 1.68 22.54 -6.49
N TYR A 111 2.30 22.51 -5.31
CA TYR A 111 2.51 21.27 -4.55
C TYR A 111 1.22 20.72 -3.91
N LEU A 112 0.32 21.60 -3.44
CA LEU A 112 -0.97 21.23 -2.87
C LEU A 112 -2.01 20.77 -3.90
N ASN A 113 -1.87 21.20 -5.17
CA ASN A 113 -2.67 20.70 -6.29
C ASN A 113 -2.06 19.46 -6.95
N GLN A 114 -0.81 19.11 -6.63
CA GLN A 114 -0.24 17.84 -7.10
C GLN A 114 -0.65 16.72 -6.16
N ASP A 115 -1.27 15.70 -6.74
CA ASP A 115 -1.55 14.41 -6.09
C ASP A 115 -0.24 13.65 -5.85
N ASN A 116 0.49 14.10 -4.84
CA ASN A 116 1.60 13.34 -4.25
C ASN A 116 1.01 12.30 -3.29
N SER A 117 0.26 11.33 -3.80
CA SER A 117 -0.03 10.09 -3.11
C SER A 117 0.97 9.01 -3.58
N LEU A 118 1.34 8.11 -2.69
CA LEU A 118 1.97 6.85 -3.04
C LEU A 118 0.90 5.98 -3.70
N THR A 119 1.02 5.83 -5.01
CA THR A 119 0.11 5.05 -5.85
C THR A 119 0.80 3.76 -6.22
N LEU A 120 0.09 2.65 -6.20
CA LEU A 120 0.57 1.43 -6.84
C LEU A 120 0.49 1.65 -8.37
N TRP A 121 1.64 1.93 -8.99
CA TRP A 121 1.81 2.13 -10.44
C TRP A 121 0.69 2.96 -11.10
N LYS A 122 0.28 4.10 -10.51
CA LYS A 122 -0.85 4.93 -11.01
C LYS A 122 -2.23 4.26 -11.14
N VAL A 123 -2.39 2.95 -10.92
CA VAL A 123 -3.68 2.24 -11.13
C VAL A 123 -4.54 2.26 -9.87
N TYR A 124 -3.93 2.22 -8.68
CA TYR A 124 -4.66 2.29 -7.41
C TYR A 124 -3.97 3.22 -6.42
N VAL A 125 -4.76 4.11 -5.79
CA VAL A 125 -4.36 4.73 -4.52
C VAL A 125 -4.26 3.59 -3.51
N MET A 126 -3.11 3.48 -2.85
CA MET A 126 -2.92 2.46 -1.84
C MET A 126 -3.73 2.86 -0.59
N ASP A 127 -4.97 2.39 -0.57
CA ASP A 127 -5.98 2.59 0.46
C ASP A 127 -6.32 1.27 1.16
N TRP A 128 -6.90 1.37 2.36
CA TRP A 128 -7.45 0.25 3.14
C TRP A 128 -8.38 -0.68 2.32
N SER A 129 -9.04 -0.15 1.29
CA SER A 129 -9.90 -0.90 0.38
C SER A 129 -9.17 -2.04 -0.34
N LEU A 130 -7.90 -1.84 -0.68
CA LEU A 130 -7.10 -2.83 -1.40
C LEU A 130 -6.68 -3.99 -0.48
N ILE A 131 -6.43 -3.69 0.79
CA ILE A 131 -6.20 -4.69 1.84
C ILE A 131 -7.45 -5.55 2.01
N ILE A 132 -8.61 -4.92 2.21
CA ILE A 132 -9.89 -5.61 2.42
C ILE A 132 -10.25 -6.48 1.20
N THR A 133 -10.03 -5.98 -0.02
CA THR A 133 -10.28 -6.73 -1.25
C THR A 133 -9.34 -7.94 -1.37
N SER A 134 -8.06 -7.77 -1.03
CA SER A 134 -7.08 -8.86 -1.07
C SER A 134 -7.41 -9.98 -0.07
N ILE A 135 -7.89 -9.64 1.13
CA ILE A 135 -8.34 -10.61 2.13
C ILE A 135 -9.65 -11.27 1.69
N GLY A 136 -10.62 -10.48 1.21
CA GLY A 136 -11.91 -10.98 0.76
C GLY A 136 -11.80 -11.93 -0.42
N THR A 137 -10.90 -11.66 -1.37
CA THR A 137 -10.61 -12.56 -2.49
C THR A 137 -9.96 -13.85 -1.99
N LEU A 138 -8.97 -13.78 -1.11
CA LEU A 138 -8.35 -14.98 -0.54
C LEU A 138 -9.36 -15.86 0.20
N LEU A 139 -10.25 -15.27 1.00
CA LEU A 139 -11.31 -15.97 1.71
C LEU A 139 -12.32 -16.60 0.73
N THR A 140 -12.78 -15.83 -0.26
CA THR A 140 -13.78 -16.28 -1.25
C THR A 140 -13.24 -17.45 -2.07
N TYR A 141 -12.00 -17.33 -2.57
CA TYR A 141 -11.36 -18.41 -3.30
C TYR A 141 -11.05 -19.61 -2.39
N GLY A 142 -10.67 -19.38 -1.13
CA GLY A 142 -10.48 -20.46 -0.15
C GLY A 142 -11.76 -21.25 0.10
N ILE A 143 -12.90 -20.57 0.25
CA ILE A 143 -14.22 -21.21 0.40
C ILE A 143 -14.60 -21.95 -0.89
N LEU A 144 -14.40 -21.33 -2.06
CA LEU A 144 -14.70 -21.95 -3.35
C LEU A 144 -13.89 -23.24 -3.55
N ILE A 145 -12.61 -23.21 -3.20
CA ILE A 145 -11.71 -24.37 -3.19
C ILE A 145 -12.18 -25.43 -2.21
N GLY A 146 -12.49 -25.06 -0.96
CA GLY A 146 -12.93 -26.01 0.06
C GLY A 146 -14.29 -26.65 -0.23
N THR A 147 -15.15 -25.97 -0.98
CA THR A 147 -16.49 -26.46 -1.34
C THR A 147 -16.49 -27.28 -2.63
N LEU A 148 -15.82 -26.82 -3.68
CA LEU A 148 -15.73 -27.56 -4.96
C LEU A 148 -14.71 -28.70 -4.91
N GLY A 149 -13.69 -28.60 -4.06
CA GLY A 149 -12.63 -29.60 -3.94
C GLY A 149 -13.06 -30.95 -3.36
N LYS A 150 -14.25 -31.03 -2.76
CA LYS A 150 -14.84 -32.31 -2.31
C LYS A 150 -15.46 -33.13 -3.45
N GLY A 151 -15.58 -32.57 -4.65
CA GLY A 151 -16.22 -33.20 -5.81
C GLY A 151 -15.26 -33.74 -6.88
N ILE A 152 -13.94 -33.66 -6.66
CA ILE A 152 -12.87 -34.23 -7.50
C ILE A 152 -12.13 -35.26 -6.65
#